data_AF-A0A8T4LGN3-F1
#
_entry.id   AF-A0A8T4LGN3-F1
#
_cell.length_a   1.000
_cell.length_b   1.000
_cell.length_c   1.000
_cell.angle_alpha   90.00
_cell.angle_beta   90.00
_cell.angle_gamma   90.00
#
_symmetry.space_group_name_H-M   'P 1'
#
loop_
_entity.id
_entity.type
_entity.pdbx_description
1 polymer ?
#
loop_
_entity_poly.entity_id
_entity_poly.type
_entity_poly.pdbx_seq_one_letter_code
_entity_poly.pdbx_strand_id
1 'polypeptide(L)'
;YAPEAEVYVKYPSTFSDWIKQKKRSAGGYNQLGYIVKKKERMRSFAKESEGIFKVLAYPKTIKEFIYTISLIFARIYLWTLIFWDINVMRKNLKKIWVRVESTK
;
A
#
# COMPACT_ATOMS: atom_id res chain seq x y z
N TYR A 1 17.63 18.30 -0.95
CA TYR A 1 17.94 16.96 -1.49
C TYR A 1 19.44 16.79 -1.33
N ALA A 2 19.88 15.77 -0.59
CA ALA A 2 21.30 15.52 -0.29
C ALA A 2 21.62 14.09 -0.77
N PRO A 3 22.24 13.94 -1.95
CA PRO A 3 22.43 12.63 -2.57
C PRO A 3 23.39 11.73 -1.79
N GLU A 4 24.31 12.32 -1.02
CA GLU A 4 25.33 11.61 -0.23
C GLU A 4 24.89 11.33 1.21
N ALA A 5 23.60 11.53 1.53
CA ALA A 5 23.10 11.24 2.87
C ALA A 5 23.07 9.72 3.13
N GLU A 6 23.88 9.26 4.07
CA GLU A 6 23.80 7.89 4.58
C GLU A 6 22.56 7.75 5.47
N VAL A 7 21.66 6.85 5.08
CA VAL A 7 20.42 6.58 5.83
C VAL A 7 20.26 5.09 6.07
N TYR A 8 20.04 4.72 7.33
CA TYR A 8 19.72 3.36 7.71
C TYR A 8 18.20 3.15 7.62
N VAL A 9 17.78 2.23 6.75
CA VAL A 9 16.38 1.92 6.52
C VAL A 9 16.04 0.59 7.14
N LYS A 10 15.16 0.59 8.14
CA LYS A 10 14.59 -0.65 8.66
C LYS A 10 13.37 -1.05 7.84
N TYR A 11 13.44 -2.24 7.28
CA TYR A 11 12.32 -2.84 6.55
C TYR A 11 11.36 -3.55 7.52
N PRO A 12 10.08 -3.69 7.15
CA PRO A 12 9.13 -4.50 7.92
C PRO A 12 9.65 -5.94 8.05
N SER A 13 9.72 -6.46 9.27
CA SER A 13 10.08 -7.84 9.54
C SER A 13 8.86 -8.78 9.52
N THR A 14 7.65 -8.23 9.63
CA THR A 14 6.41 -9.00 9.64
C THR A 14 5.41 -8.51 8.59
N PHE A 15 4.52 -9.40 8.17
CA PHE A 15 3.41 -9.04 7.28
C PHE A 15 2.49 -7.97 7.89
N SER A 16 2.28 -8.00 9.20
CA SER A 16 1.49 -6.99 9.92
C SER A 16 2.14 -5.60 9.82
N ASP A 17 3.46 -5.51 9.98
CA ASP A 17 4.19 -4.25 9.83
C ASP A 17 4.13 -3.74 8.40
N TRP A 18 4.26 -4.65 7.41
CA TRP A 18 4.10 -4.31 6.01
C TRP A 18 2.70 -3.73 5.72
N ILE A 19 1.64 -4.37 6.23
CA ILE A 19 0.25 -3.89 6.09
C ILE A 19 0.10 -2.52 6.74
N LYS A 20 0.57 -2.31 7.98
CA LYS A 20 0.49 -1.01 8.67
C LYS A 20 1.17 0.09 7.85
N GLN A 21 2.37 -0.17 7.35
CA GLN A 21 3.13 0.78 6.52
C GLN A 21 2.39 1.11 5.21
N LYS A 22 1.95 0.09 4.48
CA LYS A 22 1.27 0.28 3.19
C LYS A 22 -0.11 0.92 3.34
N LYS A 23 -0.85 0.58 4.40
CA LYS A 23 -2.17 1.16 4.70
C LYS A 23 -2.08 2.67 4.94
N ARG A 24 -1.05 3.13 5.67
CA ARG A 24 -0.77 4.57 5.88
C ARG A 24 -0.51 5.28 4.55
N SER A 25 0.35 4.68 3.71
CA SER A 25 0.75 5.29 2.44
C SER A 25 -0.37 5.31 1.41
N ALA A 26 -1.16 4.25 1.26
CA ALA A 26 -2.25 4.21 0.28
C ALA A 26 -3.56 4.81 0.80
N GLY A 27 -3.92 4.53 2.06
CA GLY A 27 -5.15 5.04 2.69
C GLY A 27 -5.15 6.56 2.89
N GLY A 28 -3.99 7.15 3.22
CA GLY A 28 -3.86 8.60 3.35
C GLY A 28 -4.15 9.33 2.03
N TYR A 29 -3.67 8.82 0.90
CA TYR A 29 -3.95 9.41 -0.42
C TYR A 29 -5.43 9.26 -0.81
N ASN A 30 -6.07 8.15 -0.45
CA ASN A 30 -7.47 7.92 -0.76
C ASN A 30 -8.39 8.85 0.05
N GLN A 31 -8.06 9.12 1.32
CA GLN A 31 -8.79 10.10 2.15
C GLN A 31 -8.52 11.55 1.74
N LEU A 32 -7.28 11.89 1.35
CA LEU A 32 -6.96 13.20 0.80
C LEU A 32 -7.74 13.52 -0.48
N GLY A 33 -8.14 12.52 -1.26
CA GLY A 33 -8.98 12.71 -2.44
C GLY A 33 -10.39 13.26 -2.15
N TYR A 34 -10.86 13.23 -0.90
CA TYR A 34 -12.10 13.90 -0.49
C TYR A 34 -11.87 15.37 -0.10
N ILE A 35 -10.67 15.70 0.39
CA ILE A 35 -10.31 17.05 0.90
C ILE A 35 -9.73 17.91 -0.23
N VAL A 36 -8.88 17.31 -1.06
CA VAL A 36 -8.24 17.95 -2.21
C VAL A 36 -8.90 17.39 -3.45
N LYS A 37 -9.75 18.19 -4.12
CA LYS A 37 -10.26 17.91 -5.48
C LYS A 37 -9.12 18.00 -6.52
N LYS A 38 -8.01 17.29 -6.30
CA LYS A 38 -6.96 17.16 -7.33
C LYS A 38 -7.48 16.16 -8.36
N LYS A 39 -7.52 16.61 -9.62
CA LYS A 39 -7.98 15.84 -10.79
C LYS A 39 -7.20 14.52 -10.97
N GLU A 40 -5.99 14.44 -10.42
CA GLU A 40 -5.16 13.24 -10.48
C GLU A 40 -4.92 12.62 -9.10
N ARG A 41 -5.59 11.48 -8.86
CA ARG A 41 -5.21 10.57 -7.78
C ARG A 41 -3.96 9.80 -8.24
N MET A 42 -2.83 9.99 -7.55
CA MET A 42 -1.60 9.23 -7.85
C MET A 42 -1.73 7.75 -7.49
N ARG A 43 -2.46 7.43 -6.41
CA ARG A 43 -2.71 6.06 -5.94
C ARG A 43 -4.20 5.84 -5.74
N SER A 44 -4.75 4.89 -6.48
CA SER A 44 -6.12 4.41 -6.35
C SER A 44 -6.15 2.93 -6.68
N PHE A 45 -7.16 2.23 -6.17
CA PHE A 45 -7.36 0.82 -6.51
C PHE A 45 -7.44 0.62 -8.04
N ALA A 46 -8.18 1.49 -8.74
CA ALA A 46 -8.30 1.46 -10.20
C ALA A 46 -6.93 1.54 -10.89
N LYS A 47 -6.10 2.53 -10.54
CA LYS A 47 -4.76 2.69 -11.14
C LYS A 47 -3.80 1.54 -10.81
N GLU A 48 -3.90 0.96 -9.61
CA GLU A 48 -3.08 -0.22 -9.28
C GLU A 48 -3.56 -1.48 -10.01
N SER A 49 -4.85 -1.58 -10.33
CA SER A 49 -5.44 -2.72 -11.04
C SER A 49 -5.24 -2.69 -12.57
N GLU A 50 -5.00 -1.50 -13.17
CA GLU A 50 -4.82 -1.31 -14.62
C GLU A 50 -3.66 -2.15 -15.23
N GLY A 51 -2.75 -2.66 -14.39
CA GLY A 51 -1.61 -3.48 -14.82
C GLY A 51 -1.61 -4.92 -14.32
N ILE A 52 -2.65 -5.40 -13.63
CA ILE A 52 -2.57 -6.68 -12.91
C ILE A 52 -2.35 -7.89 -13.84
N PHE A 53 -2.92 -7.84 -15.04
CA PHE A 53 -2.73 -8.88 -16.06
C PHE A 53 -1.31 -8.92 -16.62
N LYS A 54 -0.61 -7.77 -16.68
CA LYS A 54 0.80 -7.71 -17.11
C LYS A 54 1.73 -8.34 -16.08
N VAL A 55 1.37 -8.29 -14.79
CA VAL A 55 2.14 -8.89 -13.70
C VAL A 55 2.15 -10.42 -13.82
N LEU A 56 1.08 -11.03 -14.33
CA LEU A 56 0.99 -12.47 -14.57
C LEU A 56 1.88 -12.97 -15.71
N ALA A 57 2.38 -12.08 -16.57
CA ALA A 57 3.30 -12.42 -17.67
C ALA A 57 4.79 -12.41 -17.25
N TYR A 58 5.09 -11.93 -16.03
CA TYR A 58 6.46 -11.83 -15.51
C TYR A 58 7.10 -13.13 -14.98
N PRO A 59 6.38 -14.04 -14.28
CA PRO A 59 7.00 -15.22 -13.71
C PRO A 59 7.43 -16.21 -14.79
N LYS A 60 8.69 -16.66 -14.73
CA LYS A 60 9.29 -17.65 -15.64
C LYS A 60 9.32 -19.05 -15.01
N THR A 61 9.14 -19.14 -13.70
CA THR A 61 9.17 -20.39 -12.93
C THR A 61 7.92 -20.54 -12.04
N ILE A 62 7.60 -21.79 -11.66
CA ILE A 62 6.47 -22.09 -10.74
C ILE A 62 6.65 -21.38 -9.39
N LYS A 63 7.88 -21.26 -8.89
CA LYS A 63 8.18 -20.54 -7.65
C LYS A 63 7.81 -19.06 -7.76
N GLU A 64 8.25 -18.39 -8.82
CA GLU A 64 7.92 -16.99 -9.09
C GLU A 64 6.41 -16.78 -9.29
N PHE A 65 5.73 -17.75 -9.91
CA PHE A 65 4.28 -17.72 -10.06
C PHE A 65 3.57 -17.75 -8.70
N ILE A 66 3.97 -18.64 -7.78
CA ILE A 66 3.42 -18.70 -6.41
C ILE A 66 3.65 -17.37 -5.67
N TYR A 67 4.86 -16.80 -5.77
CA TYR A 67 5.14 -15.49 -5.18
C TYR A 67 4.29 -14.38 -5.78
N THR A 68 4.10 -14.39 -7.10
CA THR A 68 3.31 -13.39 -7.82
C THR A 68 1.85 -13.43 -7.38
N ILE A 69 1.26 -14.64 -7.30
CA ILE A 69 -0.09 -14.84 -6.76
C ILE A 69 -0.18 -14.35 -5.31
N SER A 70 0.80 -14.70 -4.48
CA SER A 70 0.85 -14.27 -3.07
C SER A 70 0.88 -12.75 -2.93
N LEU A 71 1.64 -12.06 -3.79
CA LEU A 71 1.69 -10.59 -3.84
C LEU A 71 0.36 -9.97 -4.28
N ILE A 72 -0.34 -10.59 -5.23
CA ILE A 72 -1.67 -10.16 -5.66
C ILE A 72 -2.66 -10.28 -4.50
N PHE A 73 -2.69 -11.42 -3.80
CA PHE A 73 -3.55 -11.59 -2.63
C PHE A 73 -3.23 -10.59 -1.52
N ALA A 74 -1.95 -10.34 -1.23
CA ALA A 74 -1.54 -9.34 -0.25
C ALA A 74 -2.02 -7.92 -0.63
N ARG A 75 -2.01 -7.58 -1.93
CA ARG A 75 -2.53 -6.30 -2.44
C ARG A 75 -4.04 -6.20 -2.33
N ILE A 76 -4.77 -7.25 -2.68
CA ILE A 76 -6.23 -7.29 -2.52
C ILE A 76 -6.60 -7.12 -1.04
N TYR A 77 -5.95 -7.88 -0.15
CA TYR A 77 -6.18 -7.78 1.29
C TYR A 77 -5.94 -6.36 1.82
N LEU A 78 -4.84 -5.73 1.40
CA LEU A 78 -4.54 -4.34 1.75
C LEU A 78 -5.65 -3.38 1.32
N TRP A 79 -6.11 -3.48 0.07
CA TRP A 79 -7.15 -2.59 -0.45
C TRP A 79 -8.51 -2.82 0.20
N THR A 80 -8.87 -4.07 0.51
CA THR A 80 -10.07 -4.39 1.29
C THR A 80 -10.02 -3.75 2.67
N LEU A 81 -8.88 -3.81 3.37
CA LEU A 81 -8.71 -3.14 4.67
C LEU A 81 -8.83 -1.62 4.56
N ILE A 82 -8.22 -1.01 3.54
CA ILE A 82 -8.33 0.44 3.29
C ILE A 82 -9.79 0.81 3.00
N PHE A 83 -10.47 0.04 2.16
CA PHE A 83 -11.86 0.28 1.80
C PHE A 83 -12.77 0.18 3.03
N TRP A 84 -12.56 -0.83 3.89
CA TRP A 84 -13.31 -1.00 5.14
C TRP A 84 -13.07 0.15 6.12
N ASP A 85 -11.81 0.53 6.35
CA ASP A 85 -11.46 1.61 7.27
C ASP A 85 -12.04 2.97 6.84
N ILE A 86 -12.12 3.23 5.53
CA ILE A 86 -12.62 4.49 4.96
C ILE A 86 -14.16 4.48 4.83
N ASN A 87 -14.74 3.48 4.19
CA ASN A 87 -16.16 3.48 3.82
C ASN A 87 -17.05 2.97 4.95
N VAL A 88 -16.63 1.92 5.67
CA VAL A 88 -17.45 1.28 6.72
C VAL A 88 -17.19 1.94 8.07
N MET A 89 -15.93 2.02 8.50
CA MET A 89 -15.60 2.53 9.84
C MET A 89 -15.45 4.06 9.89
N ARG A 90 -15.43 4.75 8.73
CA ARG A 90 -15.22 6.21 8.61
C ARG A 90 -14.14 6.74 9.55
N LYS A 91 -13.04 5.99 9.70
CA LYS A 91 -11.99 6.32 10.68
C LYS A 91 -11.36 7.65 10.31
N ASN A 92 -11.24 8.53 11.30
CA ASN A 92 -10.58 9.82 11.16
C ASN A 92 -9.09 9.62 10.79
N LEU A 93 -8.55 10.48 9.92
CA LEU A 93 -7.16 10.47 9.44
C LEU A 93 -6.15 10.25 10.58
N LYS A 94 -6.34 10.88 11.74
CA LYS A 94 -5.45 10.73 12.90
C LYS A 94 -5.30 9.29 13.40
N LYS A 95 -6.35 8.46 13.29
CA LYS A 95 -6.34 7.05 13.70
C LYS A 95 -5.76 6.11 12.63
N ILE A 96 -5.72 6.54 11.36
CA ILE A 96 -5.13 5.76 10.26
C ILE A 96 -3.65 6.11 10.09
N TRP A 97 -3.28 7.37 10.34
CA TRP A 97 -1.92 7.89 10.24
C TRP A 97 -1.09 7.67 11.53
N VAL A 98 -1.21 6.49 12.14
CA VAL A 98 -0.40 6.13 13.31
C VAL A 98 1.04 5.85 12.87
N ARG A 99 2.01 6.37 13.63
CA ARG A 99 3.43 6.12 13.39
C ARG A 99 3.77 4.71 13.86
N VAL A 100 4.39 3.93 12.98
CA VAL A 100 4.84 2.57 13.32
C VAL A 100 6.25 2.69 13.89
N GLU A 101 6.43 2.39 15.17
CA GLU A 101 7.74 2.49 15.82
C GLU A 101 8.64 1.28 15.52
N SER A 102 8.08 0.15 15.08
CA SER A 102 8.83 -1.08 14.80
C SER A 102 9.81 -0.96 13.61
N THR A 103 9.65 0.07 12.76
CA THR A 103 10.48 0.33 11.57
C THR A 103 11.51 1.45 11.76
N LYS A 104 11.90 1.75 13.01
CA LYS A 104 13.14 2.49 13.34
C LYS A 104 14.34 1.56 13.43
#